data_AF-A0A939VUQ5-F1
#
_entry.id   AF-A0A939VUQ5-F1
#
_cell.length_a   1.000
_cell.length_b   1.000
_cell.length_c   1.000
_cell.angle_alpha   90.00
_cell.angle_beta   90.00
_cell.angle_gamma   90.00
#
_symmetry.space_group_name_H-M   'P 1'
#
loop_
_entity.id
_entity.type
_entity.pdbx_description
1 polymer ?
#
loop_
_entity_poly.entity_id
_entity_poly.type
_entity_poly.pdbx_seq_one_letter_code
_entity_poly.pdbx_strand_id
1 'polypeptide(L)'
;MTEFISRFPLSRFDELVPLLRRCFPEFWNPRLQRGLRTFPYDLRLFTAKLDGKLIGTVGIHDYQFLLNGKNLLCGGLSDVGIDPDFRGRGYARQLQDFALRYCRNNPEFNCPMMPLYTDKPGVYLSQGWQLYEPDRSREICTEDFPKRNAFRLEYNLLGSPGNPEHEKIRLIQTIYREGQNFNGKCLRSAETWQELFREPEHEWELECDTYYLYRKDRLLEAYSANPSHPVRNFVPVQGGYGPNKLMLNLQCPEHELVREVVEEIRHSQLYFPIADTF
;
A
#
# COMPACT_ATOMS: atom_id res chain seq x y z
N MET A 1 26.62 22.84 1.95
CA MET A 1 25.90 22.26 3.09
C MET A 1 25.13 21.06 2.57
N THR A 2 25.30 19.88 3.17
CA THR A 2 24.54 18.69 2.77
C THR A 2 23.07 18.89 3.12
N GLU A 3 22.16 18.61 2.19
CA GLU A 3 20.72 18.73 2.42
C GLU A 3 20.28 17.78 3.55
N PHE A 4 19.49 18.28 4.50
CA PHE A 4 19.06 17.50 5.67
C PHE A 4 18.16 16.32 5.27
N ILE A 5 17.26 16.52 4.31
CA ILE A 5 16.41 15.47 3.73
C ILE A 5 16.74 15.38 2.25
N SER A 6 17.09 14.20 1.77
CA SER A 6 17.41 13.99 0.35
C SER A 6 16.80 12.70 -0.17
N ARG A 7 16.54 12.63 -1.48
CA ARG A 7 16.12 11.38 -2.15
C ARG A 7 17.16 10.29 -1.93
N PHE A 8 16.69 9.09 -1.61
CA PHE A 8 17.53 7.91 -1.43
C PHE A 8 17.33 6.94 -2.60
N PRO A 9 18.42 6.51 -3.27
CA PRO A 9 18.30 5.56 -4.37
C PRO A 9 18.04 4.15 -3.85
N LEU A 10 16.95 3.53 -4.29
CA LEU A 10 16.57 2.18 -3.85
C LEU A 10 17.61 1.10 -4.23
N SER A 11 18.45 1.34 -5.24
CA SER A 11 19.59 0.47 -5.56
C SER A 11 20.62 0.34 -4.44
N ARG A 12 20.57 1.23 -3.43
CA ARG A 12 21.43 1.21 -2.23
C ARG A 12 20.68 0.73 -0.99
N PHE A 13 19.61 -0.05 -1.16
CA PHE A 13 18.74 -0.54 -0.09
C PHE A 13 19.51 -1.10 1.13
N ASP A 14 20.58 -1.85 0.89
CA ASP A 14 21.38 -2.46 1.96
C ASP A 14 21.99 -1.45 2.94
N GLU A 15 22.26 -0.22 2.52
CA GLU A 15 22.74 0.84 3.42
C GLU A 15 21.66 1.33 4.39
N LEU A 16 20.39 1.13 4.03
CA LEU A 16 19.23 1.55 4.80
C LEU A 16 18.81 0.49 5.84
N VAL A 17 19.13 -0.78 5.59
CA VAL A 17 18.74 -1.92 6.41
C VAL A 17 19.03 -1.72 7.91
N PRO A 18 20.21 -1.20 8.35
CA PRO A 18 20.45 -0.97 9.77
C PRO A 18 19.45 0.00 10.42
N LEU A 19 19.06 1.06 9.70
CA LEU A 19 18.06 2.02 10.17
C LEU A 19 16.66 1.41 10.17
N LEU A 20 16.28 0.71 9.10
CA LEU A 20 14.96 0.07 8.99
C LEU A 20 14.71 -0.94 10.11
N ARG A 21 15.71 -1.76 10.46
CA ARG A 21 15.61 -2.73 11.56
C ARG A 21 15.46 -2.08 12.93
N ARG A 22 15.97 -0.86 13.11
CA ARG A 22 15.81 -0.08 14.35
C ARG A 22 14.46 0.66 14.40
N CYS A 23 13.97 1.11 13.25
CA CYS A 23 12.69 1.83 13.15
C CYS A 23 11.48 0.89 13.20
N PHE A 24 11.52 -0.21 12.44
CA PHE A 24 10.41 -1.16 12.27
C PHE A 24 10.92 -2.61 12.32
N PRO A 25 11.44 -3.07 13.48
CA PRO A 25 12.01 -4.41 13.62
C PRO A 25 11.01 -5.51 13.23
N GLU A 26 9.75 -5.39 13.65
CA GLU A 26 8.72 -6.40 13.40
C GLU A 26 8.36 -6.54 11.92
N PHE A 27 8.50 -5.47 11.14
CA PHE A 27 8.23 -5.50 9.69
C PHE A 27 9.46 -5.97 8.90
N TRP A 28 10.63 -5.39 9.17
CA TRP A 28 11.81 -5.62 8.34
C TRP A 28 12.57 -6.89 8.69
N ASN A 29 12.62 -7.33 9.95
CA ASN A 29 13.38 -8.54 10.30
C ASN A 29 12.84 -9.80 9.59
N PRO A 30 11.52 -10.08 9.58
CA PRO A 30 10.99 -11.26 8.87
C PRO A 30 11.15 -11.16 7.35
N ARG A 31 11.03 -9.96 6.76
CA ARG A 31 11.24 -9.76 5.31
C ARG A 31 12.69 -10.04 4.93
N LEU A 32 13.66 -9.51 5.68
CA LEU A 32 15.08 -9.71 5.43
C LEU A 32 15.50 -11.18 5.62
N GLN A 33 14.93 -11.89 6.60
CA GLN A 33 15.14 -13.33 6.79
C GLN A 33 14.65 -14.16 5.60
N ARG A 34 13.57 -13.73 4.94
CA ARG A 34 13.04 -14.31 3.70
C ARG A 34 13.82 -13.89 2.45
N GLY A 35 14.89 -13.09 2.59
CA GLY A 35 15.69 -12.59 1.46
C GLY A 35 15.07 -11.42 0.70
N LEU A 36 13.97 -10.84 1.19
CA LEU A 36 13.30 -9.70 0.56
C LEU A 36 14.05 -8.40 0.89
N ARG A 37 14.86 -7.92 -0.08
CA ARG A 37 15.72 -6.73 0.05
C ARG A 37 15.25 -5.56 -0.83
N THR A 38 13.94 -5.39 -0.91
CA THR A 38 13.26 -4.34 -1.67
C THR A 38 12.04 -3.86 -0.90
N PHE A 39 11.62 -2.63 -1.20
CA PHE A 39 10.30 -2.17 -0.77
C PHE A 39 9.23 -2.86 -1.62
N PRO A 40 8.07 -3.21 -1.03
CA PRO A 40 7.03 -4.00 -1.69
C PRO A 40 6.25 -3.26 -2.80
N TYR A 41 6.55 -1.99 -3.06
CA TYR A 41 5.77 -1.13 -3.97
C TYR A 41 6.67 -0.09 -4.64
N ASP A 42 6.12 0.52 -5.69
CA ASP A 42 6.68 1.73 -6.26
C ASP A 42 6.73 2.82 -5.19
N LEU A 43 7.95 3.17 -4.82
CA LEU A 43 8.24 4.03 -3.70
C LEU A 43 9.30 5.05 -4.07
N ARG A 44 9.02 6.30 -3.75
CA ARG A 44 10.04 7.35 -3.68
C ARG A 44 10.45 7.49 -2.22
N LEU A 45 11.67 7.05 -1.93
CA LEU A 45 12.21 7.11 -0.58
C LEU A 45 13.08 8.36 -0.39
N PHE A 46 12.90 9.00 0.76
CA PHE A 46 13.74 10.10 1.23
C PHE A 46 14.31 9.75 2.59
N THR A 47 15.50 10.25 2.87
CA THR A 47 16.20 10.01 4.13
C THR A 47 16.63 11.31 4.78
N ALA A 48 16.53 11.38 6.11
CA ALA A 48 17.13 12.44 6.91
C ALA A 48 18.56 12.06 7.31
N LYS A 49 19.49 13.00 7.15
CA LYS A 49 20.90 12.84 7.54
C LYS A 49 21.34 13.93 8.52
N LEU A 50 22.02 13.52 9.58
CA LEU A 50 22.67 14.42 10.53
C LEU A 50 24.12 13.99 10.69
N ASP A 51 25.07 14.90 10.44
CA ASP A 51 26.52 14.64 10.49
C ASP A 51 26.94 13.40 9.68
N GLY A 52 26.32 13.24 8.50
CA GLY A 52 26.57 12.10 7.60
C GLY A 52 25.87 10.79 8.00
N LYS A 53 25.27 10.71 9.20
CA LYS A 53 24.52 9.54 9.67
C LYS A 53 23.06 9.59 9.19
N LEU A 54 22.55 8.48 8.65
CA LEU A 54 21.12 8.29 8.39
C LEU A 54 20.37 8.21 9.73
N ILE A 55 19.42 9.10 9.94
CA ILE A 55 18.65 9.18 11.19
C ILE A 55 17.14 8.96 11.00
N GLY A 56 16.66 8.98 9.76
CA GLY A 56 15.25 8.78 9.49
C GLY A 56 14.92 8.55 8.02
N THR A 57 13.69 8.09 7.79
CA THR A 57 13.14 7.72 6.50
C THR A 57 11.73 8.27 6.34
N VAL A 58 11.36 8.59 5.10
CA VAL A 58 9.97 8.78 4.69
C VAL A 58 9.80 8.30 3.26
N GLY A 59 8.77 7.51 3.05
CA GLY A 59 8.37 6.96 1.78
C GLY A 59 7.13 7.64 1.23
N ILE A 60 7.08 7.82 -0.08
CA ILE A 60 5.89 8.25 -0.83
C ILE A 60 5.62 7.19 -1.90
N HIS A 61 4.57 6.40 -1.69
CA HIS A 61 4.08 5.46 -2.68
C HIS A 61 3.45 6.20 -3.85
N ASP A 62 3.76 5.74 -5.05
CA ASP A 62 3.15 6.23 -6.28
C ASP A 62 1.96 5.33 -6.63
N TYR A 63 0.80 5.65 -6.06
CA TYR A 63 -0.44 4.90 -6.29
C TYR A 63 -1.34 5.60 -7.29
N GLN A 64 -2.11 4.79 -8.01
CA GLN A 64 -3.31 5.23 -8.67
C GLN A 64 -4.49 4.52 -8.04
N PHE A 65 -5.58 5.24 -7.79
CA PHE A 65 -6.83 4.62 -7.34
C PHE A 65 -8.01 5.10 -8.18
N LEU A 66 -9.08 4.34 -8.18
CA LEU A 66 -10.33 4.73 -8.82
C LEU A 66 -11.13 5.69 -7.92
N LEU A 67 -11.61 6.79 -8.48
CA LEU A 67 -12.58 7.69 -7.86
C LEU A 67 -13.67 8.00 -8.88
N ASN A 68 -14.90 7.58 -8.61
CA ASN A 68 -16.05 7.75 -9.49
C ASN A 68 -15.76 7.29 -10.94
N GLY A 69 -15.04 6.16 -11.06
CA GLY A 69 -14.63 5.56 -12.32
C GLY A 69 -13.42 6.24 -13.01
N LYS A 70 -12.86 7.30 -12.43
CA LYS A 70 -11.65 7.98 -12.95
C LYS A 70 -10.40 7.49 -12.20
N ASN A 71 -9.29 7.36 -12.92
CA ASN A 71 -7.99 7.08 -12.30
C ASN A 71 -7.44 8.37 -11.70
N LEU A 72 -7.01 8.29 -10.44
CA LEU A 72 -6.47 9.41 -9.70
C LEU A 72 -5.11 9.04 -9.11
N LEU A 73 -4.11 9.89 -9.34
CA LEU A 73 -2.77 9.74 -8.77
C LEU A 73 -2.76 10.12 -7.30
N CYS A 74 -1.98 9.40 -6.51
CA CYS A 74 -1.96 9.50 -5.07
C CYS A 74 -0.58 9.23 -4.49
N GLY A 75 -0.14 10.10 -3.59
CA GLY A 75 1.03 9.90 -2.76
C GLY A 75 0.65 9.24 -1.44
N GLY A 76 0.85 7.92 -1.31
CA GLY A 76 0.66 7.23 -0.03
C GLY A 76 1.87 7.44 0.88
N LEU A 77 1.69 7.93 2.11
CA LEU A 77 2.83 8.10 3.03
C LEU A 77 3.18 6.75 3.67
N SER A 78 4.46 6.37 3.59
CA SER A 78 4.96 5.13 4.17
C SER A 78 6.30 5.33 4.89
N ASP A 79 6.74 4.29 5.61
CA ASP A 79 8.11 4.17 6.14
C ASP A 79 8.61 5.40 6.91
N VAL A 80 7.71 6.09 7.61
CA VAL A 80 8.05 7.25 8.45
C VAL A 80 8.75 6.75 9.71
N GLY A 81 10.08 6.75 9.68
CA GLY A 81 10.92 6.15 10.71
C GLY A 81 11.95 7.14 11.21
N ILE A 82 12.14 7.20 12.53
CA ILE A 82 13.27 7.90 13.15
C ILE A 82 14.03 6.90 14.01
N ASP A 83 15.35 6.89 13.85
CA ASP A 83 16.26 6.11 14.69
C ASP A 83 15.94 6.42 16.16
N PRO A 84 15.76 5.39 17.02
CA PRO A 84 15.45 5.56 18.44
C PRO A 84 16.26 6.63 19.16
N ASP A 85 17.55 6.79 18.83
CA ASP A 85 18.47 7.70 19.52
C ASP A 85 18.20 9.19 19.18
N PHE A 86 17.40 9.45 18.13
CA PHE A 86 17.10 10.79 17.61
C PHE A 86 15.62 11.17 17.76
N ARG A 87 14.80 10.34 18.41
CA ARG A 87 13.37 10.60 18.64
C ARG A 87 13.14 11.78 19.61
N GLY A 88 11.93 12.35 19.57
CA GLY A 88 11.54 13.46 20.45
C GLY A 88 12.10 14.84 20.05
N ARG A 89 12.82 14.93 18.92
CA ARG A 89 13.50 16.16 18.46
C ARG A 89 12.80 16.84 17.26
N GLY A 90 11.59 16.40 16.92
CA GLY A 90 10.82 16.97 15.81
C GLY A 90 11.18 16.47 14.41
N TYR A 91 12.17 15.59 14.23
CA TYR A 91 12.56 15.10 12.89
C TYR A 91 11.46 14.35 12.15
N ALA A 92 10.61 13.58 12.85
CA ALA A 92 9.46 12.92 12.23
C ALA A 92 8.48 13.95 11.62
N ARG A 93 8.31 15.10 12.29
CA ARG A 93 7.49 16.21 11.77
C ARG A 93 8.12 16.80 10.51
N GLN A 94 9.43 17.06 10.54
CA GLN A 94 10.15 17.60 9.37
C GLN A 94 10.05 16.68 8.15
N LEU A 95 10.10 15.35 8.35
CA LEU A 95 9.90 14.37 7.28
C LEU A 95 8.47 14.37 6.74
N GLN A 96 7.45 14.48 7.61
CA GLN A 96 6.05 14.61 7.19
C GLN A 96 5.82 15.91 6.40
N ASP A 97 6.27 17.06 6.93
CA ASP A 97 6.19 18.36 6.27
C ASP A 97 6.91 18.35 4.90
N PHE A 98 8.04 17.65 4.81
CA PHE A 98 8.72 17.44 3.54
C PHE A 98 7.85 16.65 2.57
N ALA A 99 7.33 15.49 2.97
CA ALA A 99 6.54 14.62 2.09
C ALA A 99 5.26 15.30 1.60
N LEU A 100 4.54 15.99 2.49
CA LEU A 100 3.34 16.75 2.15
C LEU A 100 3.66 17.86 1.11
N ARG A 101 4.72 18.64 1.34
CA ARG A 101 5.15 19.67 0.38
C ARG A 101 5.63 19.07 -0.94
N TYR A 102 6.33 17.94 -0.88
CA TYR A 102 6.77 17.23 -2.07
C TYR A 102 5.57 16.83 -2.92
N CYS A 103 4.56 16.15 -2.38
CA CYS A 103 3.36 15.80 -3.15
C CYS A 103 2.60 17.02 -3.67
N ARG A 104 2.47 18.10 -2.90
CA ARG A 104 1.78 19.32 -3.38
C ARG A 104 2.49 20.01 -4.53
N ASN A 105 3.82 20.04 -4.51
CA ASN A 105 4.61 20.86 -5.43
C ASN A 105 5.07 20.11 -6.69
N ASN A 106 4.91 18.78 -6.74
CA ASN A 106 5.29 17.99 -7.89
C ASN A 106 4.03 17.70 -8.73
N PRO A 107 3.90 18.26 -9.95
CA PRO A 107 2.69 18.12 -10.78
C PRO A 107 2.36 16.68 -11.17
N GLU A 108 3.35 15.80 -11.16
CA GLU A 108 3.17 14.36 -11.35
C GLU A 108 2.31 13.72 -10.23
N PHE A 109 2.26 14.36 -9.06
CA PHE A 109 1.37 14.01 -7.96
C PHE A 109 0.22 15.00 -7.92
N ASN A 110 -0.75 14.84 -8.82
CA ASN A 110 -2.05 15.53 -8.70
C ASN A 110 -2.89 14.85 -7.61
N CYS A 111 -2.40 14.92 -6.38
CA CYS A 111 -2.79 14.10 -5.24
C CYS A 111 -3.77 14.89 -4.37
N PRO A 112 -5.09 14.70 -4.46
CA PRO A 112 -6.05 15.42 -3.63
C PRO A 112 -6.00 14.97 -2.17
N MET A 113 -5.39 13.82 -1.89
CA MET A 113 -5.24 13.30 -0.55
C MET A 113 -4.05 12.34 -0.46
N MET A 114 -3.38 12.35 0.69
CA MET A 114 -2.38 11.35 1.03
C MET A 114 -2.95 10.40 2.09
N PRO A 115 -3.08 9.09 1.81
CA PRO A 115 -3.43 8.09 2.81
C PRO A 115 -2.18 7.53 3.51
N LEU A 116 -2.36 7.07 4.74
CA LEU A 116 -1.40 6.23 5.44
C LEU A 116 -2.10 5.30 6.43
N TYR A 117 -1.43 4.21 6.78
CA TYR A 117 -1.80 3.36 7.91
C TYR A 117 -0.80 3.53 9.05
N THR A 118 -1.30 3.65 10.29
CA THR A 118 -0.43 3.79 11.47
C THR A 118 -1.05 3.23 12.74
N ASP A 119 -0.22 2.65 13.60
CA ASP A 119 -0.54 2.31 14.98
C ASP A 119 -0.41 3.50 15.94
N LYS A 120 0.07 4.66 15.46
CA LYS A 120 0.41 5.86 16.25
C LYS A 120 -0.20 7.13 15.66
N PRO A 121 -1.55 7.23 15.59
CA PRO A 121 -2.21 8.37 14.94
C PRO A 121 -1.82 9.73 15.54
N GLY A 122 -1.53 9.78 16.84
CA GLY A 122 -1.10 11.01 17.54
C GLY A 122 0.14 11.68 16.95
N VAL A 123 1.03 10.95 16.28
CA VAL A 123 2.23 11.49 15.60
C VAL A 123 1.87 12.38 14.40
N TYR A 124 0.70 12.15 13.80
CA TYR A 124 0.29 12.74 12.53
C TYR A 124 -0.75 13.85 12.72
N LEU A 125 -1.55 13.82 13.80
CA LEU A 125 -2.64 14.80 14.03
C LEU A 125 -2.19 16.26 13.89
N SER A 126 -1.01 16.60 14.44
CA SER A 126 -0.48 17.98 14.42
C SER A 126 -0.07 18.51 13.02
N GLN A 127 -0.18 17.66 11.99
CA GLN A 127 0.19 17.96 10.60
C GLN A 127 -1.02 17.92 9.66
N GLY A 128 -2.24 18.00 10.22
CA GLY A 128 -3.49 18.04 9.45
C GLY A 128 -4.00 16.68 9.00
N TRP A 129 -3.41 15.58 9.48
CA TRP A 129 -3.92 14.24 9.23
C TRP A 129 -5.17 13.99 10.07
N GLN A 130 -6.14 13.33 9.47
CA GLN A 130 -7.43 13.01 10.09
C GLN A 130 -7.62 11.50 10.08
N LEU A 131 -8.18 10.96 11.16
CA LEU A 131 -8.65 9.57 11.19
C LEU A 131 -9.79 9.43 10.20
N TYR A 132 -9.78 8.32 9.45
CA TYR A 132 -10.85 7.99 8.54
C TYR A 132 -11.23 6.52 8.69
N GLU A 133 -12.53 6.28 8.87
CA GLU A 133 -13.11 4.95 9.05
C GLU A 133 -14.08 4.69 7.89
N PRO A 134 -13.70 3.86 6.90
CA PRO A 134 -14.61 3.48 5.82
C PRO A 134 -15.74 2.59 6.35
N ASP A 135 -16.84 2.51 5.61
CA ASP A 135 -17.96 1.63 5.91
C ASP A 135 -17.55 0.17 5.68
N ARG A 136 -17.36 -0.59 6.77
CA ARG A 136 -16.92 -1.98 6.71
C ARG A 136 -18.04 -2.99 6.59
N SER A 137 -19.30 -2.55 6.44
CA SER A 137 -20.46 -3.45 6.38
C SER A 137 -20.41 -4.45 5.23
N ARG A 138 -19.62 -4.16 4.19
CA ARG A 138 -19.44 -5.00 3.01
C ARG A 138 -18.02 -5.58 2.90
N GLU A 139 -17.18 -5.43 3.91
CA GLU A 139 -15.82 -5.99 3.88
C GLU A 139 -15.88 -7.51 3.70
N ILE A 140 -15.02 -8.06 2.83
CA ILE A 140 -15.00 -9.51 2.57
C ILE A 140 -14.43 -10.26 3.78
N CYS A 141 -15.13 -11.28 4.28
CA CYS A 141 -14.67 -12.05 5.43
C CYS A 141 -14.08 -13.40 5.00
N THR A 142 -13.12 -13.90 5.77
CA THR A 142 -12.49 -15.21 5.52
C THR A 142 -13.51 -16.34 5.68
N GLU A 143 -14.46 -16.17 6.60
CA GLU A 143 -15.50 -17.12 6.93
C GLU A 143 -16.49 -17.33 5.78
N ASP A 144 -16.71 -16.30 4.95
CA ASP A 144 -17.59 -16.39 3.78
C ASP A 144 -16.94 -17.18 2.64
N PHE A 145 -15.61 -17.14 2.55
CA PHE A 145 -14.82 -17.79 1.49
C PHE A 145 -13.58 -18.46 2.10
N PRO A 146 -13.76 -19.60 2.80
CA PRO A 146 -12.65 -20.31 3.41
C PRO A 146 -11.76 -20.94 2.33
N LYS A 147 -10.45 -20.98 2.60
CA LYS A 147 -9.44 -21.55 1.70
C LYS A 147 -9.75 -23.01 1.37
N ARG A 148 -9.73 -23.38 0.08
CA ARG A 148 -9.94 -24.77 -0.37
C ARG A 148 -8.76 -25.29 -1.17
N ASN A 149 -8.68 -24.93 -2.45
CA ASN A 149 -7.73 -25.47 -3.42
C ASN A 149 -6.67 -24.43 -3.79
N ALA A 150 -6.07 -23.82 -2.77
CA ALA A 150 -5.08 -22.78 -2.98
C ALA A 150 -3.71 -23.35 -3.43
N PHE A 151 -3.00 -22.59 -4.25
CA PHE A 151 -1.68 -22.89 -4.77
C PHE A 151 -0.72 -21.72 -4.53
N ARG A 152 0.58 -21.98 -4.55
CA ARG A 152 1.61 -20.94 -4.55
C ARG A 152 2.17 -20.80 -5.96
N LEU A 153 2.41 -19.56 -6.39
CA LEU A 153 3.03 -19.30 -7.68
C LEU A 153 4.54 -19.53 -7.58
N GLU A 154 5.09 -20.31 -8.50
CA GLU A 154 6.55 -20.51 -8.60
C GLU A 154 7.18 -19.40 -9.45
N TYR A 155 7.15 -18.16 -8.94
CA TYR A 155 7.52 -16.95 -9.70
C TYR A 155 8.94 -17.02 -10.30
N ASN A 156 9.89 -17.65 -9.61
CA ASN A 156 11.28 -17.77 -10.07
C ASN A 156 11.44 -18.63 -11.35
N LEU A 157 10.40 -19.37 -11.75
CA LEU A 157 10.38 -20.23 -12.94
C LEU A 157 9.70 -19.58 -14.16
N LEU A 158 9.20 -18.34 -14.03
CA LEU A 158 8.48 -17.64 -15.11
C LEU A 158 9.37 -17.28 -16.32
N GLY A 159 10.70 -17.43 -16.22
CA GLY A 159 11.59 -17.24 -17.37
C GLY A 159 11.47 -18.30 -18.47
N SER A 160 10.75 -19.41 -18.22
CA SER A 160 10.65 -20.52 -19.16
C SER A 160 9.46 -20.38 -20.14
N PRO A 161 9.68 -20.45 -21.46
CA PRO A 161 8.60 -20.47 -22.45
C PRO A 161 7.62 -21.62 -22.18
N GLY A 162 6.31 -21.33 -22.21
CA GLY A 162 5.26 -22.33 -21.98
C GLY A 162 4.97 -22.67 -20.52
N ASN A 163 5.50 -21.91 -19.56
CA ASN A 163 5.20 -22.11 -18.13
C ASN A 163 3.69 -21.88 -17.86
N PRO A 164 2.94 -22.88 -17.35
CA PRO A 164 1.52 -22.75 -17.00
C PRO A 164 1.21 -21.61 -16.02
N GLU A 165 2.18 -21.19 -15.22
CA GLU A 165 2.05 -20.08 -14.26
C GLU A 165 1.79 -18.73 -14.97
N HIS A 166 2.23 -18.56 -16.22
CA HIS A 166 1.93 -17.36 -17.00
C HIS A 166 0.43 -17.20 -17.29
N GLU A 167 -0.25 -18.31 -17.57
CA GLU A 167 -1.69 -18.28 -17.84
C GLU A 167 -2.46 -17.90 -16.58
N LYS A 168 -2.10 -18.50 -15.44
CA LYS A 168 -2.68 -18.15 -14.12
C LYS A 168 -2.48 -16.67 -13.79
N ILE A 169 -1.27 -16.13 -13.97
CA ILE A 169 -0.97 -14.72 -13.71
C ILE A 169 -1.83 -13.81 -14.61
N ARG A 170 -1.91 -14.12 -15.91
CA ARG A 170 -2.73 -13.33 -16.84
C ARG A 170 -4.21 -13.38 -16.47
N LEU A 171 -4.70 -14.54 -16.04
CA LEU A 171 -6.07 -14.72 -15.60
C LEU A 171 -6.36 -13.91 -14.32
N ILE A 172 -5.50 -13.99 -13.30
CA ILE A 172 -5.63 -13.20 -12.06
C ILE A 172 -5.65 -11.69 -12.37
N GLN A 173 -4.72 -11.21 -13.20
CA GLN A 173 -4.66 -9.80 -13.60
C GLN A 173 -5.91 -9.36 -14.39
N THR A 174 -6.45 -10.26 -15.21
CA THR A 174 -7.68 -10.02 -15.98
C THR A 174 -8.90 -9.95 -15.06
N ILE A 175 -9.05 -10.91 -14.15
CA ILE A 175 -10.12 -10.91 -13.14
C ILE A 175 -10.04 -9.67 -12.26
N TYR A 176 -8.86 -9.22 -11.84
CA TYR A 176 -8.72 -7.98 -11.07
C TYR A 176 -9.22 -6.76 -11.84
N ARG A 177 -8.84 -6.65 -13.12
CA ARG A 177 -9.21 -5.55 -14.01
C ARG A 177 -10.71 -5.50 -14.27
N GLU A 178 -11.33 -6.65 -14.53
CA GLU A 178 -12.75 -6.79 -14.88
C GLU A 178 -13.68 -6.97 -13.67
N GLY A 179 -13.08 -7.25 -12.52
CA GLY A 179 -13.76 -7.33 -11.24
C GLY A 179 -14.36 -6.00 -10.80
N GLN A 180 -15.02 -5.99 -9.65
CA GLN A 180 -15.80 -4.84 -9.20
C GLN A 180 -14.93 -3.58 -9.11
N ASN A 181 -15.49 -2.46 -9.54
CA ASN A 181 -14.91 -1.13 -9.33
C ASN A 181 -15.56 -0.50 -8.10
N PHE A 182 -14.75 0.18 -7.31
CA PHE A 182 -15.16 0.90 -6.11
C PHE A 182 -14.19 2.04 -5.86
N ASN A 183 -14.62 3.07 -5.14
CA ASN A 183 -13.81 4.22 -4.83
C ASN A 183 -12.65 3.80 -3.91
N GLY A 184 -11.42 4.05 -4.37
CA GLY A 184 -10.17 3.67 -3.72
C GLY A 184 -9.57 2.33 -4.18
N LYS A 185 -10.19 1.61 -5.12
CA LYS A 185 -9.54 0.45 -5.78
C LYS A 185 -8.22 0.87 -6.41
N CYS A 186 -7.13 0.27 -5.98
CA CYS A 186 -5.81 0.57 -6.54
C CYS A 186 -5.67 0.06 -7.98
N LEU A 187 -4.96 0.80 -8.81
CA LEU A 187 -4.41 0.28 -10.06
C LEU A 187 -3.02 -0.24 -9.76
N ARG A 188 -2.79 -1.52 -10.03
CA ARG A 188 -1.52 -2.18 -9.75
C ARG A 188 -0.56 -2.01 -10.92
N SER A 189 0.62 -1.50 -10.63
CA SER A 189 1.76 -1.51 -11.55
C SER A 189 2.27 -2.93 -11.80
N ALA A 190 3.15 -3.09 -12.78
CA ALA A 190 3.81 -4.37 -13.03
C ALA A 190 4.59 -4.80 -11.79
N GLU A 191 5.31 -3.86 -11.17
CA GLU A 191 6.12 -4.04 -9.96
C GLU A 191 5.26 -4.51 -8.78
N THR A 192 4.10 -3.88 -8.56
CA THR A 192 3.16 -4.30 -7.52
C THR A 192 2.68 -5.73 -7.73
N TRP A 193 2.34 -6.11 -8.97
CA TRP A 193 1.99 -7.49 -9.29
C TRP A 193 3.14 -8.46 -9.03
N GLN A 194 4.36 -8.11 -9.45
CA GLN A 194 5.53 -8.96 -9.22
C GLN A 194 5.77 -9.21 -7.73
N GLU A 195 5.64 -8.20 -6.89
CA GLU A 195 5.81 -8.35 -5.44
C GLU A 195 4.71 -9.24 -4.84
N LEU A 196 3.45 -9.06 -5.24
CA LEU A 196 2.35 -9.93 -4.78
C LEU A 196 2.57 -11.40 -5.15
N PHE A 197 3.09 -11.67 -6.35
CA PHE A 197 3.37 -13.04 -6.81
C PHE A 197 4.65 -13.64 -6.23
N ARG A 198 5.62 -12.81 -5.81
CA ARG A 198 6.87 -13.25 -5.18
C ARG A 198 6.74 -13.53 -3.69
N GLU A 199 5.73 -12.98 -3.02
CA GLU A 199 5.56 -13.13 -1.58
C GLU A 199 5.31 -14.62 -1.23
N PRO A 200 6.27 -15.29 -0.54
CA PRO A 200 6.21 -16.73 -0.33
C PRO A 200 5.06 -17.22 0.56
N GLU A 201 4.46 -16.32 1.34
CA GLU A 201 3.30 -16.64 2.17
C GLU A 201 1.96 -16.46 1.44
N HIS A 202 1.94 -15.92 0.22
CA HIS A 202 0.73 -15.76 -0.56
C HIS A 202 0.31 -17.08 -1.23
N GLU A 203 -0.97 -17.41 -1.06
CA GLU A 203 -1.61 -18.58 -1.65
C GLU A 203 -2.80 -18.10 -2.47
N TRP A 204 -2.89 -18.55 -3.72
CA TRP A 204 -3.90 -18.12 -4.67
C TRP A 204 -4.88 -19.26 -4.93
N GLU A 205 -6.16 -18.96 -5.09
CA GLU A 205 -7.17 -19.90 -5.56
C GLU A 205 -7.83 -19.32 -6.80
N LEU A 206 -8.11 -20.17 -7.79
CA LEU A 206 -8.78 -19.82 -9.04
C LEU A 206 -10.02 -20.69 -9.22
N GLU A 207 -11.16 -20.04 -9.40
CA GLU A 207 -12.46 -20.69 -9.65
C GLU A 207 -13.15 -19.95 -10.80
N CYS A 208 -13.11 -20.53 -12.00
CA CYS A 208 -13.64 -19.91 -13.22
C CYS A 208 -13.07 -18.48 -13.42
N ASP A 209 -13.94 -17.46 -13.33
CA ASP A 209 -13.62 -16.05 -13.47
C ASP A 209 -13.42 -15.36 -12.10
N THR A 210 -13.09 -16.12 -11.06
CA THR A 210 -12.86 -15.62 -9.70
C THR A 210 -11.47 -16.02 -9.22
N TYR A 211 -10.78 -15.11 -8.53
CA TYR A 211 -9.61 -15.45 -7.73
C TYR A 211 -9.78 -15.05 -6.28
N TYR A 212 -9.06 -15.77 -5.42
CA TYR A 212 -8.91 -15.47 -4.00
C TYR A 212 -7.41 -15.44 -3.67
N LEU A 213 -7.01 -14.50 -2.83
CA LEU A 213 -5.66 -14.39 -2.30
C LEU A 213 -5.70 -14.60 -0.79
N TYR A 214 -4.91 -15.55 -0.31
CA TYR A 214 -4.81 -15.91 1.10
C TYR A 214 -3.38 -15.76 1.62
N ARG A 215 -3.27 -15.67 2.96
CA ARG A 215 -2.02 -15.84 3.71
C ARG A 215 -2.30 -16.62 4.99
N LYS A 216 -1.68 -17.80 5.15
CA LYS A 216 -1.81 -18.66 6.36
C LYS A 216 -3.28 -18.94 6.75
N ASP A 217 -4.15 -19.14 5.77
CA ASP A 217 -5.62 -19.35 5.89
C ASP A 217 -6.50 -18.10 5.97
N ARG A 218 -5.92 -16.91 6.09
CA ARG A 218 -6.68 -15.67 6.05
C ARG A 218 -6.91 -15.22 4.62
N LEU A 219 -8.15 -14.88 4.26
CA LEU A 219 -8.46 -14.22 3.00
C LEU A 219 -8.00 -12.75 3.05
N LEU A 220 -7.18 -12.34 2.09
CA LEU A 220 -6.69 -10.97 1.96
C LEU A 220 -7.57 -10.18 0.97
N GLU A 221 -7.87 -10.80 -0.16
CA GLU A 221 -8.74 -10.25 -1.19
C GLU A 221 -9.38 -11.34 -2.06
N ALA A 222 -10.53 -11.02 -2.66
CA ALA A 222 -11.11 -11.84 -3.70
C ALA A 222 -11.80 -10.98 -4.74
N TYR A 223 -11.59 -11.29 -6.02
CA TYR A 223 -12.25 -10.61 -7.13
C TYR A 223 -12.90 -11.64 -8.03
N SER A 224 -14.05 -11.27 -8.60
CA SER A 224 -14.69 -12.04 -9.64
C SER A 224 -14.99 -11.16 -10.84
N ALA A 225 -14.66 -11.61 -12.04
CA ALA A 225 -15.13 -11.02 -13.29
C ALA A 225 -16.58 -11.46 -13.60
N ASN A 226 -17.07 -12.57 -13.05
CA ASN A 226 -18.47 -12.97 -13.17
C ASN A 226 -19.38 -12.05 -12.31
N PRO A 227 -20.34 -11.32 -12.91
CA PRO A 227 -21.21 -10.39 -12.19
C PRO A 227 -22.20 -11.08 -11.23
N SER A 228 -22.46 -12.38 -11.43
CA SER A 228 -23.39 -13.15 -10.60
C SER A 228 -22.70 -13.86 -9.42
N HIS A 229 -21.37 -13.78 -9.33
CA HIS A 229 -20.63 -14.48 -8.29
C HIS A 229 -20.80 -13.78 -6.92
N PRO A 230 -20.99 -14.51 -5.80
CA PRO A 230 -21.25 -13.91 -4.48
C PRO A 230 -20.20 -12.89 -4.01
N VAL A 231 -18.93 -13.07 -4.39
CA VAL A 231 -17.82 -12.11 -4.13
C VAL A 231 -18.18 -10.68 -4.56
N ARG A 232 -18.99 -10.49 -5.61
CA ARG A 232 -19.43 -9.16 -6.10
C ARG A 232 -20.30 -8.38 -5.10
N ASN A 233 -20.79 -9.02 -4.05
CA ASN A 233 -21.57 -8.34 -3.01
C ASN A 233 -20.67 -7.59 -2.02
N PHE A 234 -19.39 -7.93 -1.96
CA PHE A 234 -18.43 -7.42 -0.98
C PHE A 234 -17.52 -6.34 -1.57
N VAL A 235 -16.89 -5.57 -0.69
CA VAL A 235 -15.67 -4.84 -1.00
C VAL A 235 -14.55 -5.89 -1.01
N PRO A 236 -13.85 -6.06 -2.14
CA PRO A 236 -13.05 -7.25 -2.43
C PRO A 236 -11.73 -7.35 -1.64
N VAL A 237 -11.60 -6.63 -0.54
CA VAL A 237 -10.39 -6.53 0.27
C VAL A 237 -10.76 -6.43 1.74
N GLN A 238 -9.91 -6.98 2.60
CA GLN A 238 -9.96 -6.70 4.03
C GLN A 238 -9.11 -5.46 4.35
N GLY A 239 -9.67 -4.52 5.10
CA GLY A 239 -9.04 -3.24 5.45
C GLY A 239 -8.64 -3.18 6.92
N GLY A 240 -7.51 -2.54 7.24
CA GLY A 240 -7.11 -2.20 8.61
C GLY A 240 -7.01 -3.38 9.57
N TYR A 241 -5.87 -4.07 9.61
CA TYR A 241 -5.64 -5.13 10.60
C TYR A 241 -5.04 -4.61 11.91
N GLY A 242 -5.58 -5.11 13.02
CA GLY A 242 -5.06 -4.89 14.35
C GLY A 242 -5.12 -3.40 14.77
N PRO A 243 -4.03 -2.84 15.33
CA PRO A 243 -4.02 -1.47 15.84
C PRO A 243 -3.93 -0.40 14.74
N ASN A 244 -3.69 -0.78 13.48
CA ASN A 244 -3.44 0.18 12.41
C ASN A 244 -4.71 0.94 12.03
N LYS A 245 -4.64 2.27 12.14
CA LYS A 245 -5.67 3.21 11.74
C LYS A 245 -5.31 3.87 10.42
N LEU A 246 -6.30 4.00 9.55
CA LEU A 246 -6.18 4.77 8.32
C LEU A 246 -6.28 6.25 8.65
N MET A 247 -5.32 7.03 8.14
CA MET A 247 -5.34 8.48 8.22
C MET A 247 -5.23 9.10 6.84
N LEU A 248 -5.94 10.20 6.63
CA LEU A 248 -5.94 10.98 5.39
C LEU A 248 -5.41 12.39 5.64
N ASN A 249 -4.64 12.92 4.71
CA ASN A 249 -4.27 14.33 4.64
C ASN A 249 -4.76 14.91 3.31
N LEU A 250 -5.81 15.72 3.35
CA LEU A 250 -6.34 16.39 2.16
C LEU A 250 -5.36 17.46 1.68
N GLN A 251 -4.98 17.41 0.41
CA GLN A 251 -4.16 18.43 -0.22
C GLN A 251 -5.06 19.46 -0.90
N CYS A 252 -4.65 20.72 -0.97
CA CYS A 252 -5.27 21.75 -1.81
C CYS A 252 -6.82 21.81 -1.78
N PRO A 253 -7.46 22.16 -0.63
CA PRO A 253 -8.93 22.06 -0.44
C PRO A 253 -9.81 22.77 -1.47
N GLU A 254 -9.27 23.77 -2.16
CA GLU A 254 -9.95 24.54 -3.20
C GLU A 254 -10.12 23.76 -4.52
N HIS A 255 -9.35 22.67 -4.71
CA HIS A 255 -9.34 21.90 -5.95
C HIS A 255 -10.58 21.01 -6.08
N GLU A 256 -11.19 20.96 -7.28
CA GLU A 256 -12.44 20.20 -7.54
C GLU A 256 -12.34 18.72 -7.14
N LEU A 257 -11.24 18.04 -7.50
CA LEU A 257 -10.99 16.65 -7.11
C LEU A 257 -10.99 16.43 -5.58
N VAL A 258 -10.61 17.43 -4.80
CA VAL A 258 -10.61 17.33 -3.33
C VAL A 258 -12.04 17.40 -2.81
N ARG A 259 -12.91 18.17 -3.46
CA ARG A 259 -14.35 18.19 -3.14
C ARG A 259 -14.98 16.83 -3.41
N GLU A 260 -14.67 16.21 -4.55
CA GLU A 260 -15.13 14.83 -4.85
C GLU A 260 -14.67 13.85 -3.77
N VAL A 261 -13.38 13.88 -3.39
CA VAL A 261 -12.84 13.04 -2.30
C VAL A 261 -13.55 13.31 -0.96
N VAL A 262 -13.80 14.57 -0.62
CA VAL A 262 -14.47 14.95 0.63
C VAL A 262 -15.90 14.40 0.71
N GLU A 263 -16.65 14.42 -0.40
CA GLU A 263 -17.99 13.81 -0.43
C GLU A 263 -17.90 12.29 -0.18
N GLU A 264 -16.98 11.58 -0.84
CA GLU A 264 -16.81 10.13 -0.62
C GLU A 264 -16.39 9.79 0.82
N ILE A 265 -15.55 10.63 1.44
CA ILE A 265 -15.18 10.52 2.85
C ILE A 265 -16.41 10.68 3.75
N ARG A 266 -17.28 11.66 3.48
CA ARG A 266 -18.52 11.86 4.27
C ARG A 266 -19.48 10.69 4.18
N HIS A 267 -19.49 10.00 3.05
CA HIS A 267 -20.28 8.79 2.85
C HIS A 267 -19.58 7.51 3.31
N SER A 268 -18.34 7.60 3.81
CA SER A 268 -17.50 6.46 4.17
C SER A 268 -17.34 5.42 3.05
N GLN A 269 -17.40 5.86 1.79
CA GLN A 269 -17.36 4.98 0.60
C GLN A 269 -15.99 4.97 -0.10
N LEU A 270 -14.97 5.56 0.52
CA LEU A 270 -13.61 5.54 0.01
C LEU A 270 -12.81 4.43 0.69
N TYR A 271 -12.37 3.42 -0.05
CA TYR A 271 -11.74 2.23 0.49
C TYR A 271 -10.28 2.16 0.05
N PHE A 272 -9.35 2.17 1.00
CA PHE A 272 -7.94 1.97 0.68
C PHE A 272 -7.60 0.55 1.03
N PRO A 273 -7.55 -0.39 0.07
CA PRO A 273 -7.05 -1.72 0.38
C PRO A 273 -5.71 -1.53 1.10
N ILE A 274 -5.53 -2.21 2.23
CA ILE A 274 -4.16 -2.37 2.71
C ILE A 274 -3.48 -3.05 1.54
N ALA A 275 -2.47 -2.39 0.99
CA ALA A 275 -1.54 -3.08 0.14
C ALA A 275 -0.90 -4.11 1.09
N ASP A 276 -1.46 -5.32 1.11
CA ASP A 276 -1.12 -6.36 2.07
C ASP A 276 0.30 -6.83 1.77
N THR A 277 1.26 -6.17 2.42
CA THR A 277 2.63 -6.63 2.63
C THR A 277 3.04 -6.61 4.10
N PHE A 278 2.11 -6.36 5.01
CA PHE A 278 2.29 -6.54 6.46
C PHE A 278 2.08 -8.01 6.83
#